data_AF-A0A8I1TCT7-F1
#
_entry.id   AF-A0A8I1TCT7-F1
#
_cell.length_a   1.000
_cell.length_b   1.000
_cell.length_c   1.000
_cell.angle_alpha   90.00
_cell.angle_beta   90.00
_cell.angle_gamma   90.00
#
_symmetry.space_group_name_H-M   'P 1'
#
loop_
_entity.id
_entity.type
_entity.pdbx_description
1 polymer ?
#
loop_
_entity_poly.entity_id
_entity_poly.type
_entity_poly.pdbx_seq_one_letter_code
_entity_poly.pdbx_strand_id
1 'polypeptide(L)'
;MLTLKLPKADGSVEQYSLIGAPTERPNAVPVFNRIAYAAAHVVSDPRAETDPWGRPAIDWDATLAFRHHLWGLGFRIAEAMDTAQRGMGLDWPGAQELIRRSLAEARTVEGADLACGAGTDHLSPLDTRSLDDVIGAYEEQVGFVEQHGGRAIMMASRALARVAKSGEDYARVYGRILSQAKDKVVLHWLGDMFDPQLAGYWGSSDFETALDTVLGIIDANKSKVEGIKISLLDNAREIELRRRLPEGALCFTGDDFNYAELIEGDGTHYSHALLGIFDAVAPQASKALACLKAGDVETFRSVIEPTVPLSRKIFEAPTQYYKAGVVFLAWLNGHQSHFTMPAGMQSARGVNHYAEIFRLADRARVLDQPELAVTRMSHFMAVNGVS
;
A
#
# COMPACT_ATOMS: atom_id res chain seq x y z
N MET A 1 21.87 -19.47 -18.56
CA MET A 1 20.46 -19.39 -18.12
C MET A 1 20.46 -19.66 -16.63
N LEU A 2 19.91 -18.76 -15.81
CA LEU A 2 19.86 -18.97 -14.36
C LEU A 2 18.76 -20.00 -14.04
N THR A 3 19.08 -20.97 -13.20
CA THR A 3 18.14 -22.03 -12.81
C THR A 3 18.20 -22.30 -11.32
N LEU A 4 17.08 -22.67 -10.73
CA LEU A 4 16.96 -23.11 -9.35
C LEU A 4 15.85 -24.15 -9.19
N LYS A 5 15.83 -24.84 -8.06
CA LYS A 5 14.74 -25.76 -7.73
C LYS A 5 13.67 -25.07 -6.93
N LEU A 6 12.42 -25.26 -7.32
CA LEU A 6 11.25 -24.67 -6.66
C LEU A 6 10.21 -25.76 -6.37
N PRO A 7 9.54 -25.71 -5.21
CA PRO A 7 8.45 -26.64 -4.91
C PRO A 7 7.20 -26.29 -5.72
N LYS A 8 6.35 -27.29 -5.91
CA LYS A 8 5.01 -27.21 -6.49
C LYS A 8 3.95 -27.42 -5.41
N ALA A 9 2.72 -27.03 -5.75
CA ALA A 9 1.57 -27.26 -4.89
C ALA A 9 1.31 -28.75 -4.59
N ASP A 10 1.73 -29.66 -5.48
CA ASP A 10 1.63 -31.12 -5.29
C ASP A 10 2.75 -31.72 -4.41
N GLY A 11 3.65 -30.88 -3.87
CA GLY A 11 4.77 -31.29 -3.04
C GLY A 11 6.01 -31.77 -3.82
N SER A 12 5.93 -31.86 -5.14
CA SER A 12 7.11 -32.14 -5.97
C SER A 12 8.02 -30.92 -6.11
N VAL A 13 9.26 -31.15 -6.51
CA VAL A 13 10.26 -30.11 -6.77
C VAL A 13 10.59 -30.13 -8.25
N GLU A 14 10.56 -28.96 -8.90
CA GLU A 14 10.97 -28.81 -10.30
C GLU A 14 12.18 -27.90 -10.45
N GLN A 15 12.94 -28.11 -11.51
CA GLN A 15 13.92 -27.13 -11.97
C GLN A 15 13.18 -26.01 -12.73
N TYR A 16 13.31 -24.79 -12.24
CA TYR A 16 12.81 -23.58 -12.88
C TYR A 16 13.96 -22.83 -13.55
N SER A 17 13.78 -22.46 -14.82
CA SER A 17 14.71 -21.63 -15.59
C SER A 17 14.11 -20.26 -15.78
N LEU A 18 14.83 -19.20 -15.39
CA LEU A 18 14.35 -17.83 -15.53
C LEU A 18 14.21 -17.46 -17.00
N ILE A 19 13.15 -16.70 -17.32
CA ILE A 19 12.84 -16.24 -18.68
C ILE A 19 12.74 -14.71 -18.78
N GLY A 20 12.56 -14.02 -17.65
CA GLY A 20 12.42 -12.58 -17.58
C GLY A 20 13.75 -11.87 -17.83
N ALA A 21 13.66 -10.72 -18.50
CA ALA A 21 14.75 -9.75 -18.56
C ALA A 21 14.36 -8.55 -17.68
N PRO A 22 15.28 -8.01 -16.85
CA PRO A 22 15.00 -6.84 -16.03
C PRO A 22 14.48 -5.66 -16.85
N THR A 23 13.59 -4.88 -16.25
CA THR A 23 13.10 -3.65 -16.87
C THR A 23 14.19 -2.58 -16.83
N GLU A 24 14.41 -1.90 -17.96
CA GLU A 24 15.37 -0.79 -18.05
C GLU A 24 15.02 0.33 -17.06
N ARG A 25 16.04 0.88 -16.40
CA ARG A 25 15.87 1.99 -15.47
C ARG A 25 15.76 3.31 -16.23
N PRO A 26 14.89 4.23 -15.78
CA PRO A 26 14.76 5.52 -16.44
C PRO A 26 16.03 6.37 -16.24
N ASN A 27 16.42 7.11 -17.28
CA ASN A 27 17.60 8.00 -17.24
C ASN A 27 17.35 9.31 -16.47
N ALA A 28 16.09 9.62 -16.15
CA ALA A 28 15.65 10.77 -15.39
C ALA A 28 14.37 10.40 -14.63
N VAL A 29 14.02 11.17 -13.58
CA VAL A 29 12.80 10.93 -12.79
C VAL A 29 11.56 11.00 -13.71
N PRO A 30 10.79 9.91 -13.84
CA PRO A 30 9.61 9.89 -14.70
C PRO A 30 8.51 10.85 -14.22
N VAL A 31 7.74 11.38 -15.18
CA VAL A 31 6.57 12.21 -14.92
C VAL A 31 5.34 11.48 -15.46
N PHE A 32 4.22 11.55 -14.74
CA PHE A 32 2.99 10.84 -15.08
C PHE A 32 1.85 11.79 -15.48
N ASN A 33 0.77 11.25 -16.05
CA ASN A 33 -0.54 11.92 -16.21
C ASN A 33 -1.57 11.38 -15.20
N ARG A 34 -1.09 10.69 -14.17
CA ARG A 34 -1.83 10.22 -13.00
C ARG A 34 -1.03 10.62 -11.77
N ILE A 35 -1.71 10.98 -10.69
CA ILE A 35 -1.10 10.97 -9.36
C ILE A 35 -0.96 9.49 -8.95
N ALA A 36 0.26 9.08 -8.61
CA ALA A 36 0.57 7.71 -8.23
C ALA A 36 1.35 7.71 -6.92
N TYR A 37 0.69 7.23 -5.87
CA TYR A 37 1.32 6.95 -4.58
C TYR A 37 1.66 5.46 -4.49
N ALA A 38 2.88 5.16 -4.07
CA ALA A 38 3.24 3.84 -3.56
C ALA A 38 3.08 3.84 -2.03
N ALA A 39 2.29 2.91 -1.50
CA ALA A 39 2.24 2.67 -0.06
C ALA A 39 3.46 1.84 0.34
N ALA A 40 4.43 2.47 0.99
CA ALA A 40 5.75 1.88 1.19
C ALA A 40 5.81 0.98 2.44
N HIS A 41 6.51 -0.16 2.33
CA HIS A 41 6.81 -1.06 3.44
C HIS A 41 7.84 -0.47 4.41
N VAL A 42 8.12 -1.17 5.51
CA VAL A 42 9.21 -0.83 6.45
C VAL A 42 10.19 -1.99 6.55
N VAL A 43 11.45 -1.69 6.83
CA VAL A 43 12.51 -2.69 6.96
C VAL A 43 12.80 -2.91 8.44
N SER A 44 12.76 -4.15 8.91
CA SER A 44 13.20 -4.48 10.27
C SER A 44 14.71 -4.36 10.44
N ASP A 45 15.19 -4.03 11.63
CA ASP A 45 16.59 -4.24 12.02
C ASP A 45 16.72 -5.59 12.76
N PRO A 46 17.14 -6.68 12.08
CA PRO A 46 17.22 -8.00 12.69
C PRO A 46 18.33 -8.13 13.74
N ARG A 47 19.25 -7.15 13.85
CA ARG A 47 20.33 -7.17 14.85
C ARG A 47 19.94 -6.45 16.12
N ALA A 48 19.09 -5.43 16.01
CA ALA A 48 18.51 -4.72 17.16
C ALA A 48 17.23 -5.38 17.68
N GLU A 49 16.60 -6.26 16.89
CA GLU A 49 15.36 -6.95 17.25
C GLU A 49 15.53 -7.87 18.46
N THR A 50 14.70 -7.65 19.49
CA THR A 50 14.68 -8.50 20.71
C THR A 50 13.29 -9.06 21.03
N ASP A 51 12.22 -8.42 20.52
CA ASP A 51 10.83 -8.83 20.71
C ASP A 51 10.08 -8.62 19.39
N PRO A 52 10.30 -9.51 18.40
CA PRO A 52 9.81 -9.30 17.05
C PRO A 52 8.30 -9.24 16.97
N TRP A 53 7.57 -9.78 17.94
CA TRP A 53 6.10 -9.83 17.95
C TRP A 53 5.47 -8.63 18.66
N GLY A 54 6.14 -8.09 19.68
CA GLY A 54 5.64 -6.98 20.47
C GLY A 54 6.17 -5.60 20.05
N ARG A 55 7.49 -5.48 19.85
CA ARG A 55 8.17 -4.18 19.66
C ARG A 55 9.23 -4.27 18.57
N PRO A 56 8.83 -4.35 17.31
CA PRO A 56 9.78 -4.58 16.24
C PRO A 56 10.74 -3.41 16.09
N ALA A 57 12.03 -3.73 15.88
CA ALA A 57 13.06 -2.75 15.59
C ALA A 57 13.03 -2.41 14.09
N ILE A 58 13.12 -1.12 13.76
CA ILE A 58 13.10 -0.63 12.38
C ILE A 58 14.52 -0.21 11.97
N ASP A 59 14.98 -0.70 10.82
CA ASP A 59 16.15 -0.19 10.12
C ASP A 59 15.74 1.07 9.36
N TRP A 60 16.01 2.23 9.96
CA TRP A 60 15.63 3.51 9.39
C TRP A 60 16.36 3.83 8.10
N ASP A 61 17.63 3.44 7.97
CA ASP A 61 18.44 3.77 6.80
C ASP A 61 17.94 2.98 5.59
N ALA A 62 17.71 1.67 5.73
CA ALA A 62 17.13 0.86 4.67
C ALA A 62 15.69 1.29 4.33
N THR A 63 14.88 1.59 5.36
CA THR A 63 13.51 2.08 5.19
C THR A 63 13.46 3.38 4.37
N LEU A 64 14.32 4.36 4.68
CA LEU A 64 14.38 5.64 3.97
C LEU A 64 15.06 5.52 2.60
N ALA A 65 16.08 4.67 2.45
CA ALA A 65 16.68 4.37 1.15
C ALA A 65 15.63 3.85 0.15
N PHE A 66 14.66 3.07 0.62
CA PHE A 66 13.53 2.65 -0.21
C PHE A 66 12.58 3.79 -0.59
N ARG A 67 12.38 4.80 0.28
CA ARG A 67 11.62 6.03 -0.09
C ARG A 67 12.33 6.78 -1.23
N HIS A 68 13.65 6.95 -1.12
CA HIS A 68 14.49 7.55 -2.17
C HIS A 68 14.40 6.78 -3.49
N HIS A 69 14.35 5.44 -3.44
CA HIS A 69 14.11 4.62 -4.62
C HIS A 69 12.78 4.94 -5.31
N LEU A 70 11.68 5.03 -4.54
CA LEU A 70 10.36 5.34 -5.08
C LEU A 70 10.27 6.76 -5.66
N TRP A 71 10.84 7.76 -4.98
CA TRP A 71 10.93 9.13 -5.51
C TRP A 71 11.75 9.19 -6.80
N GLY A 72 12.87 8.47 -6.88
CA GLY A 72 13.67 8.35 -8.10
C GLY A 72 12.92 7.73 -9.29
N LEU A 73 11.83 7.00 -9.01
CA LEU A 73 10.93 6.43 -10.01
C LEU A 73 9.69 7.30 -10.27
N GLY A 74 9.60 8.50 -9.69
CA GLY A 74 8.52 9.47 -9.94
C GLY A 74 7.26 9.26 -9.08
N PHE A 75 7.28 8.30 -8.15
CA PHE A 75 6.14 8.09 -7.25
C PHE A 75 6.08 9.15 -6.15
N ARG A 76 4.87 9.45 -5.72
CA ARG A 76 4.62 10.00 -4.39
C ARG A 76 4.59 8.85 -3.38
N ILE A 77 4.76 9.15 -2.09
CA ILE A 77 4.76 8.11 -1.05
C ILE A 77 3.51 8.25 -0.18
N ALA A 78 2.82 7.12 0.03
CA ALA A 78 1.78 7.02 1.05
C ALA A 78 2.41 6.40 2.30
N GLU A 79 2.80 7.25 3.24
CA GLU A 79 3.66 6.90 4.36
C GLU A 79 2.85 6.37 5.56
N ALA A 80 3.43 5.43 6.32
CA ALA A 80 2.82 4.84 7.52
C ALA A 80 1.40 4.29 7.31
N MET A 81 1.14 3.75 6.11
CA MET A 81 -0.11 3.10 5.71
C MET A 81 -0.11 1.60 6.08
N ASP A 82 -1.18 0.87 5.71
CA ASP A 82 -1.29 -0.57 5.97
C ASP A 82 -0.08 -1.38 5.44
N THR A 83 0.53 -0.99 4.31
CA THR A 83 1.73 -1.66 3.76
C THR A 83 2.97 -1.51 4.66
N ALA A 84 3.06 -0.43 5.44
CA ALA A 84 4.05 -0.23 6.50
C ALA A 84 3.73 -1.04 7.78
N GLN A 85 2.79 -1.99 7.70
CA GLN A 85 2.27 -2.80 8.81
C GLN A 85 1.62 -1.97 9.93
N ARG A 86 1.05 -0.81 9.59
CA ARG A 86 0.35 0.05 10.55
C ARG A 86 -0.80 -0.71 11.23
N GLY A 87 -0.77 -0.82 12.55
CA GLY A 87 -1.77 -1.57 13.33
C GLY A 87 -1.65 -3.11 13.24
N MET A 88 -0.60 -3.63 12.61
CA MET A 88 -0.24 -5.06 12.49
C MET A 88 1.28 -5.30 12.60
N GLY A 89 1.98 -4.48 13.38
CA GLY A 89 3.42 -4.57 13.61
C GLY A 89 4.06 -3.22 13.88
N LEU A 90 3.68 -2.19 13.13
CA LEU A 90 4.07 -0.82 13.40
C LEU A 90 2.99 -0.12 14.22
N ASP A 91 3.30 0.21 15.47
CA ASP A 91 2.43 0.96 16.37
C ASP A 91 2.49 2.47 16.10
N TRP A 92 1.66 3.24 16.82
CA TRP A 92 1.59 4.68 16.62
C TRP A 92 2.93 5.38 16.93
N PRO A 93 3.64 5.12 18.04
CA PRO A 93 4.97 5.68 18.26
C PRO A 93 5.97 5.38 17.14
N GLY A 94 6.01 4.15 16.61
CA GLY A 94 6.85 3.81 15.46
C GLY A 94 6.45 4.55 14.19
N ALA A 95 5.14 4.70 13.95
CA ALA A 95 4.63 5.47 12.82
C ALA A 95 4.89 6.98 12.93
N GLN A 96 4.85 7.55 14.14
CA GLN A 96 5.24 8.94 14.38
C GLN A 96 6.69 9.19 13.95
N GLU A 97 7.60 8.29 14.34
CA GLU A 97 9.01 8.40 13.99
C GLU A 97 9.24 8.21 12.49
N LEU A 98 8.54 7.25 11.86
CA LEU A 98 8.57 7.06 10.41
C LEU A 98 8.11 8.32 9.67
N ILE A 99 6.94 8.87 10.04
CA ILE A 99 6.39 10.10 9.45
C ILE A 99 7.35 11.27 9.60
N ARG A 100 7.89 11.48 10.80
CA ARG A 100 8.83 12.56 11.10
C ARG A 100 10.08 12.45 10.22
N ARG A 101 10.65 11.25 10.09
CA ARG A 101 11.85 11.00 9.28
C ARG A 101 11.57 11.18 7.79
N SER A 102 10.51 10.55 7.26
CA SER A 102 10.18 10.65 5.84
C SER A 102 9.85 12.08 5.40
N LEU A 103 9.13 12.85 6.22
CA LEU A 103 8.87 14.27 5.94
C LEU A 103 10.15 15.11 5.98
N ALA A 104 11.10 14.79 6.86
CA ALA A 104 12.40 15.47 6.90
C ALA A 104 13.25 15.12 5.66
N GLU A 105 13.32 13.84 5.28
CA GLU A 105 14.03 13.37 4.10
C GLU A 105 13.47 13.97 2.80
N ALA A 106 12.15 13.99 2.65
CA ALA A 106 11.50 14.52 1.44
C ALA A 106 11.86 15.98 1.16
N ARG A 107 12.11 16.79 2.20
CA ARG A 107 12.54 18.20 2.04
C ARG A 107 13.95 18.32 1.44
N THR A 108 14.73 17.25 1.46
CA THR A 108 16.10 17.22 0.90
C THR A 108 16.13 16.74 -0.54
N VAL A 109 15.01 16.21 -1.06
CA VAL A 109 14.91 15.61 -2.40
C VAL A 109 14.02 16.48 -3.27
N GLU A 110 14.57 17.01 -4.36
CA GLU A 110 13.81 17.83 -5.30
C GLU A 110 12.63 17.04 -5.90
N GLY A 111 11.42 17.59 -5.81
CA GLY A 111 10.21 16.98 -6.35
C GLY A 111 9.64 15.82 -5.52
N ALA A 112 10.27 15.43 -4.40
CA ALA A 112 9.70 14.44 -3.50
C ALA A 112 8.39 14.95 -2.87
N ASP A 113 7.42 14.06 -2.80
CA ASP A 113 6.10 14.33 -2.24
C ASP A 113 5.59 13.09 -1.51
N LEU A 114 4.87 13.32 -0.42
CA LEU A 114 4.22 12.26 0.35
C LEU A 114 2.97 12.76 1.07
N ALA A 115 2.12 11.81 1.44
CA ALA A 115 1.04 11.99 2.39
C ALA A 115 1.09 10.87 3.43
N CYS A 116 0.68 11.17 4.67
CA CYS A 116 0.91 10.32 5.83
C CYS A 116 -0.41 9.75 6.37
N GLY A 117 -0.44 8.46 6.66
CA GLY A 117 -1.56 7.80 7.30
C GLY A 117 -1.81 8.34 8.72
N ALA A 118 -3.00 8.93 8.92
CA ALA A 118 -3.51 9.38 10.20
C ALA A 118 -4.84 8.68 10.51
N GLY A 119 -4.90 7.99 11.64
CA GLY A 119 -6.02 7.16 12.06
C GLY A 119 -6.28 7.27 13.55
N THR A 120 -6.59 6.13 14.17
CA THR A 120 -6.95 6.03 15.60
C THR A 120 -6.35 4.77 16.22
N ASP A 121 -5.27 4.24 15.65
CA ASP A 121 -4.71 2.93 15.98
C ASP A 121 -4.07 2.86 17.39
N HIS A 122 -3.80 4.00 18.02
CA HIS A 122 -3.41 4.08 19.43
C HIS A 122 -4.61 3.97 20.40
N LEU A 123 -5.83 4.18 19.91
CA LEU A 123 -7.05 4.05 20.68
C LEU A 123 -7.55 2.60 20.56
N SER A 124 -7.46 1.87 21.67
CA SER A 124 -8.05 0.53 21.79
C SER A 124 -9.56 0.58 21.51
N PRO A 125 -10.06 -0.20 20.54
CA PRO A 125 -11.50 -0.26 20.28
C PRO A 125 -12.27 -0.66 21.53
N LEU A 126 -11.72 -1.57 22.35
CA LEU A 126 -12.33 -2.05 23.59
C LEU A 126 -12.54 -0.95 24.63
N ASP A 127 -11.73 0.10 24.61
CA ASP A 127 -11.76 1.21 25.56
C ASP A 127 -12.55 2.42 25.05
N THR A 128 -12.89 2.45 23.75
CA THR A 128 -13.72 3.51 23.17
C THR A 128 -15.13 3.49 23.76
N ARG A 129 -15.63 4.65 24.19
CA ARG A 129 -16.95 4.84 24.81
C ARG A 129 -17.83 5.83 24.05
N SER A 130 -17.24 6.74 23.29
CA SER A 130 -17.95 7.82 22.61
C SER A 130 -17.35 8.17 21.24
N LEU A 131 -18.10 8.92 20.43
CA LEU A 131 -17.56 9.53 19.21
C LEU A 131 -16.49 10.58 19.51
N ASP A 132 -16.57 11.24 20.66
CA ASP A 132 -15.61 12.28 21.04
C ASP A 132 -14.24 11.66 21.38
N ASP A 133 -14.19 10.41 21.89
CA ASP A 133 -12.94 9.65 22.05
C ASP A 133 -12.26 9.43 20.69
N VAL A 134 -13.05 9.08 19.67
CA VAL A 134 -12.57 8.84 18.30
C VAL A 134 -12.10 10.16 17.66
N ILE A 135 -12.84 11.24 17.85
CA ILE A 135 -12.46 12.58 17.37
C ILE A 135 -11.13 12.99 17.99
N GLY A 136 -10.96 12.85 19.32
CA GLY A 136 -9.72 13.17 20.01
C GLY A 136 -8.52 12.37 19.48
N ALA A 137 -8.72 11.07 19.20
CA ALA A 137 -7.68 10.22 18.60
C ALA A 137 -7.29 10.68 17.18
N TYR A 138 -8.25 11.04 16.32
CA TYR A 138 -7.93 11.60 15.01
C TYR A 138 -7.23 12.97 15.12
N GLU A 139 -7.70 13.84 16.01
CA GLU A 139 -7.09 15.16 16.25
C GLU A 139 -5.61 15.01 16.66
N GLU A 140 -5.27 14.03 17.49
CA GLU A 140 -3.87 13.72 17.86
C GLU A 140 -3.03 13.36 16.62
N GLN A 141 -3.47 12.39 15.81
CA GLN A 141 -2.64 11.90 14.71
C GLN A 141 -2.57 12.88 13.54
N VAL A 142 -3.70 13.49 13.17
CA VAL A 142 -3.74 14.51 12.13
C VAL A 142 -2.91 15.72 12.57
N GLY A 143 -3.06 16.17 13.83
CA GLY A 143 -2.26 17.25 14.39
C GLY A 143 -0.75 16.95 14.36
N PHE A 144 -0.33 15.72 14.67
CA PHE A 144 1.08 15.32 14.59
C PHE A 144 1.63 15.39 13.15
N VAL A 145 0.85 14.91 12.17
CA VAL A 145 1.23 14.98 10.74
C VAL A 145 1.38 16.44 10.29
N GLU A 146 0.40 17.29 10.62
CA GLU A 146 0.41 18.71 10.25
C GLU A 146 1.52 19.50 10.95
N GLN A 147 1.84 19.18 12.20
CA GLN A 147 2.94 19.77 12.96
C GLN A 147 4.28 19.59 12.24
N HIS A 148 4.46 18.46 11.54
CA HIS A 148 5.66 18.17 10.74
C HIS A 148 5.53 18.64 9.28
N GLY A 149 4.45 19.34 8.93
CA GLY A 149 4.19 19.88 7.61
C GLY A 149 3.76 18.83 6.58
N GLY A 150 3.28 17.66 7.01
CA GLY A 150 2.74 16.63 6.14
C GLY A 150 1.26 16.83 5.81
N ARG A 151 0.81 16.20 4.73
CA ARG A 151 -0.61 16.06 4.37
C ARG A 151 -1.16 14.73 4.90
N ALA A 152 -2.41 14.70 5.33
CA ALA A 152 -3.01 13.49 5.90
C ALA A 152 -3.70 12.62 4.84
N ILE A 153 -3.51 11.31 4.97
CA ILE A 153 -4.44 10.27 4.47
C ILE A 153 -5.24 9.82 5.69
N MET A 154 -6.52 10.16 5.75
CA MET A 154 -7.38 9.81 6.87
C MET A 154 -7.78 8.34 6.78
N MET A 155 -7.11 7.51 7.56
CA MET A 155 -7.31 6.07 7.64
C MET A 155 -8.61 5.72 8.34
N ALA A 156 -9.22 4.59 7.95
CA ALA A 156 -10.36 4.03 8.67
C ALA A 156 -10.02 3.71 10.14
N SER A 157 -11.03 3.82 11.01
CA SER A 157 -10.90 3.69 12.47
C SER A 157 -11.66 2.47 12.99
N ARG A 158 -10.91 1.50 13.56
CA ARG A 158 -11.50 0.36 14.27
C ARG A 158 -12.38 0.79 15.44
N ALA A 159 -11.97 1.85 16.15
CA ALA A 159 -12.74 2.44 17.25
C ALA A 159 -14.08 3.00 16.75
N LEU A 160 -14.08 3.74 15.64
CA LEU A 160 -15.30 4.28 15.04
C LEU A 160 -16.23 3.18 14.56
N ALA A 161 -15.69 2.17 13.86
CA ALA A 161 -16.46 1.03 13.38
C ALA A 161 -17.23 0.33 14.52
N ARG A 162 -16.66 0.33 15.72
CA ARG A 162 -17.29 -0.26 16.92
C ARG A 162 -18.39 0.61 17.53
N VAL A 163 -18.20 1.93 17.61
CA VAL A 163 -19.09 2.82 18.41
C VAL A 163 -20.13 3.58 17.59
N ALA A 164 -19.90 3.77 16.28
CA ALA A 164 -20.88 4.39 15.39
C ALA A 164 -22.12 3.51 15.22
N LYS A 165 -23.29 4.13 15.15
CA LYS A 165 -24.59 3.48 15.00
C LYS A 165 -25.27 3.78 13.67
N SER A 166 -24.79 4.77 12.93
CA SER A 166 -25.36 5.20 11.65
C SER A 166 -24.32 5.93 10.80
N GLY A 167 -24.64 6.15 9.52
CA GLY A 167 -23.83 7.01 8.65
C GLY A 167 -23.72 8.47 9.14
N GLU A 168 -24.69 8.96 9.92
CA GLU A 168 -24.64 10.31 10.52
C GLU A 168 -23.50 10.44 11.55
N ASP A 169 -23.22 9.37 12.31
CA ASP A 169 -22.09 9.36 13.25
C ASP A 169 -20.75 9.46 12.50
N TYR A 170 -20.61 8.77 11.35
CA TYR A 170 -19.45 8.92 10.48
C TYR A 170 -19.35 10.36 9.94
N ALA A 171 -20.45 10.93 9.46
CA ALA A 171 -20.47 12.30 8.96
C ALA A 171 -20.08 13.32 10.03
N ARG A 172 -20.52 13.14 11.27
CA ARG A 172 -20.13 13.98 12.41
C ARG A 172 -18.62 13.90 12.68
N VAL A 173 -18.06 12.70 12.77
CA VAL A 173 -16.62 12.52 13.06
C VAL A 173 -15.76 13.04 11.92
N TYR A 174 -16.03 12.62 10.68
CA TYR A 174 -15.25 13.05 9.52
C TYR A 174 -15.39 14.55 9.26
N GLY A 175 -16.60 15.11 9.35
CA GLY A 175 -16.82 16.55 9.21
C GLY A 175 -16.05 17.37 10.24
N ARG A 176 -16.01 16.92 11.50
CA ARG A 176 -15.22 17.57 12.57
C ARG A 176 -13.74 17.62 12.25
N ILE A 177 -13.15 16.51 11.81
CA ILE A 177 -11.71 16.45 11.47
C ILE A 177 -11.41 17.26 10.20
N LEU A 178 -12.19 17.06 9.13
CA LEU A 178 -11.99 17.76 7.86
C LEU A 178 -12.13 19.28 7.98
N SER A 179 -13.05 19.76 8.83
CA SER A 179 -13.22 21.21 9.06
C SER A 179 -11.98 21.88 9.66
N GLN A 180 -11.16 21.12 10.39
CA GLN A 180 -9.96 21.59 11.08
C GLN A 180 -8.68 21.38 10.25
N ALA A 181 -8.69 20.42 9.30
CA ALA A 181 -7.53 20.08 8.50
C ALA A 181 -6.95 21.32 7.78
N LYS A 182 -5.64 21.50 7.86
CA LYS A 182 -4.91 22.60 7.24
C LYS A 182 -4.93 22.51 5.71
N ASP A 183 -4.64 21.32 5.19
CA ASP A 183 -4.57 21.02 3.77
C ASP A 183 -5.72 20.08 3.34
N LYS A 184 -5.85 19.82 2.04
CA LYS A 184 -6.76 18.79 1.57
C LYS A 184 -6.29 17.39 2.02
N VAL A 185 -7.25 16.56 2.40
CA VAL A 185 -7.06 15.21 2.94
C VAL A 185 -7.51 14.17 1.91
N VAL A 186 -6.80 13.05 1.84
CA VAL A 186 -7.26 11.86 1.11
C VAL A 186 -7.99 10.95 2.10
N LEU A 187 -9.24 10.60 1.82
CA LEU A 187 -9.99 9.63 2.61
C LEU A 187 -9.55 8.20 2.25
N HIS A 188 -9.66 7.26 3.19
CA HIS A 188 -9.32 5.86 2.94
C HIS A 188 -10.44 4.92 3.38
N TRP A 189 -11.09 4.29 2.39
CA TRP A 189 -12.04 3.22 2.62
C TRP A 189 -11.33 1.86 2.50
N LEU A 190 -10.95 1.31 3.64
CA LEU A 190 -10.32 0.00 3.75
C LEU A 190 -11.39 -1.08 4.01
N GLY A 191 -11.44 -2.10 3.16
CA GLY A 191 -12.38 -3.22 3.31
C GLY A 191 -11.96 -4.23 4.38
N ASP A 192 -12.93 -5.05 4.80
CA ASP A 192 -12.79 -6.02 5.89
C ASP A 192 -11.92 -7.25 5.57
N MET A 193 -11.63 -7.51 4.29
CA MET A 193 -10.62 -8.49 3.85
C MET A 193 -9.19 -8.09 4.20
N PHE A 194 -8.94 -6.78 4.36
CA PHE A 194 -7.67 -6.27 4.88
C PHE A 194 -7.69 -6.17 6.41
N ASP A 195 -8.81 -5.76 6.99
CA ASP A 195 -9.00 -5.64 8.42
C ASP A 195 -10.44 -5.98 8.86
N PRO A 196 -10.67 -7.20 9.40
CA PRO A 196 -12.01 -7.65 9.78
C PRO A 196 -12.73 -6.76 10.80
N GLN A 197 -12.00 -5.93 11.56
CA GLN A 197 -12.58 -5.00 12.54
C GLN A 197 -13.23 -3.76 11.89
N LEU A 198 -13.10 -3.61 10.57
CA LEU A 198 -13.71 -2.53 9.79
C LEU A 198 -15.00 -2.98 9.08
N ALA A 199 -15.52 -4.18 9.36
CA ALA A 199 -16.77 -4.64 8.75
C ALA A 199 -17.91 -3.65 8.98
N GLY A 200 -18.64 -3.31 7.91
CA GLY A 200 -19.74 -2.33 7.96
C GLY A 200 -19.30 -0.87 8.09
N TYR A 201 -18.05 -0.54 7.74
CA TYR A 201 -17.57 0.84 7.71
C TYR A 201 -18.49 1.75 6.89
N TRP A 202 -18.65 3.00 7.32
CA TRP A 202 -19.67 3.95 6.86
C TRP A 202 -21.11 3.67 7.33
N GLY A 203 -21.29 2.73 8.26
CA GLY A 203 -22.56 2.52 8.97
C GLY A 203 -23.52 1.55 8.28
N SER A 204 -23.07 0.82 7.26
CA SER A 204 -23.84 -0.23 6.59
C SER A 204 -22.94 -1.31 6.02
N SER A 205 -23.42 -2.55 6.01
CA SER A 205 -22.82 -3.65 5.24
C SER A 205 -23.28 -3.67 3.78
N ASP A 206 -24.34 -2.93 3.44
CA ASP A 206 -24.80 -2.73 2.08
C ASP A 206 -23.94 -1.67 1.37
N PHE A 207 -23.41 -2.01 0.20
CA PHE A 207 -22.45 -1.17 -0.51
C PHE A 207 -23.06 0.17 -0.94
N GLU A 208 -24.27 0.19 -1.51
CA GLU A 208 -24.89 1.43 -1.98
C GLU A 208 -25.18 2.39 -0.82
N THR A 209 -25.67 1.87 0.30
CA THR A 209 -25.90 2.69 1.51
C THR A 209 -24.59 3.28 2.07
N ALA A 210 -23.51 2.49 2.12
CA ALA A 210 -22.20 2.95 2.55
C ALA A 210 -21.62 3.97 1.56
N LEU A 211 -21.82 3.74 0.26
CA LEU A 211 -21.41 4.64 -0.82
C LEU A 211 -22.12 6.00 -0.71
N ASP A 212 -23.45 6.01 -0.51
CA ASP A 212 -24.22 7.24 -0.29
C ASP A 212 -23.68 8.04 0.89
N THR A 213 -23.34 7.35 1.98
CA THR A 213 -22.78 7.98 3.18
C THR A 213 -21.45 8.66 2.88
N VAL A 214 -20.49 7.95 2.27
CA VAL A 214 -19.17 8.52 2.00
C VAL A 214 -19.22 9.63 0.96
N LEU A 215 -20.07 9.51 -0.07
CA LEU A 215 -20.29 10.58 -1.06
C LEU A 215 -20.88 11.83 -0.40
N GLY A 216 -21.83 11.69 0.52
CA GLY A 216 -22.38 12.81 1.29
C GLY A 216 -21.32 13.51 2.14
N ILE A 217 -20.41 12.76 2.76
CA ILE A 217 -19.28 13.32 3.53
C ILE A 217 -18.34 14.11 2.61
N ILE A 218 -17.99 13.57 1.44
CA ILE A 218 -17.12 14.24 0.47
C ILE A 218 -17.80 15.52 -0.05
N ASP A 219 -19.09 15.46 -0.37
CA ASP A 219 -19.85 16.60 -0.90
C ASP A 219 -19.91 17.76 0.10
N ALA A 220 -20.20 17.46 1.37
CA ALA A 220 -20.24 18.45 2.45
C ALA A 220 -18.86 19.08 2.75
N ASN A 221 -17.77 18.43 2.36
CA ASN A 221 -16.39 18.83 2.68
C ASN A 221 -15.50 19.02 1.43
N LYS A 222 -16.08 19.36 0.27
CA LYS A 222 -15.38 19.49 -1.03
C LYS A 222 -14.08 20.29 -1.00
N SER A 223 -14.03 21.36 -0.22
CA SER A 223 -12.84 22.22 -0.11
C SER A 223 -11.70 21.57 0.67
N LYS A 224 -11.99 20.51 1.45
CA LYS A 224 -11.07 19.82 2.35
C LYS A 224 -10.73 18.41 1.92
N VAL A 225 -11.43 17.84 0.93
CA VAL A 225 -11.14 16.51 0.39
C VAL A 225 -10.38 16.64 -0.94
N GLU A 226 -9.22 16.00 -1.04
CA GLU A 226 -8.49 15.81 -2.32
C GLU A 226 -9.13 14.66 -3.11
N GLY A 227 -9.46 13.58 -2.41
CA GLY A 227 -10.05 12.40 -3.01
C GLY A 227 -10.23 11.28 -2.00
N ILE A 228 -10.51 10.09 -2.51
CA ILE A 228 -10.70 8.88 -1.71
C ILE A 228 -9.95 7.71 -2.33
N LYS A 229 -9.22 6.97 -1.50
CA LYS A 229 -8.74 5.63 -1.80
C LYS A 229 -9.80 4.60 -1.44
N ILE A 230 -10.14 3.73 -2.39
CA ILE A 230 -11.04 2.58 -2.16
C ILE A 230 -10.26 1.26 -2.26
N SER A 231 -10.29 0.46 -1.19
CA SER A 231 -9.61 -0.84 -1.10
C SER A 231 -10.60 -1.94 -0.75
N LEU A 232 -11.50 -2.24 -1.69
CA LEU A 232 -12.50 -3.31 -1.58
C LEU A 232 -12.20 -4.53 -2.47
N LEU A 233 -11.16 -4.47 -3.32
CA LEU A 233 -10.79 -5.50 -4.30
C LEU A 233 -11.95 -5.91 -5.24
N ASP A 234 -12.82 -4.94 -5.54
CA ASP A 234 -14.00 -5.10 -6.38
C ASP A 234 -14.03 -3.93 -7.38
N ASN A 235 -13.70 -4.22 -8.63
CA ASN A 235 -13.57 -3.21 -9.68
C ASN A 235 -14.90 -2.51 -9.99
N ALA A 236 -16.03 -3.21 -9.91
CA ALA A 236 -17.35 -2.66 -10.20
C ALA A 236 -17.74 -1.61 -9.14
N ARG A 237 -17.43 -1.87 -7.88
CA ARG A 237 -17.62 -0.90 -6.78
C ARG A 237 -16.78 0.36 -6.95
N GLU A 238 -15.52 0.23 -7.38
CA GLU A 238 -14.69 1.39 -7.66
C GLU A 238 -15.21 2.21 -8.85
N ILE A 239 -15.64 1.53 -9.92
CA ILE A 239 -16.22 2.20 -11.10
C ILE A 239 -17.48 3.00 -10.71
N GLU A 240 -18.35 2.43 -9.88
CA GLU A 240 -19.55 3.14 -9.44
C GLU A 240 -19.22 4.33 -8.53
N LEU A 241 -18.24 4.17 -7.62
CA LEU A 241 -17.77 5.28 -6.80
C LEU A 241 -17.21 6.41 -7.66
N ARG A 242 -16.28 6.13 -8.58
CA ARG A 242 -15.60 7.19 -9.36
C ARG A 242 -16.57 7.95 -10.27
N ARG A 243 -17.63 7.29 -10.76
CA ARG A 243 -18.67 7.90 -11.59
C ARG A 243 -19.53 8.91 -10.81
N ARG A 244 -19.66 8.72 -9.50
CA ARG A 244 -20.52 9.52 -8.62
C ARG A 244 -19.77 10.50 -7.72
N LEU A 245 -18.44 10.52 -7.79
CA LEU A 245 -17.64 11.46 -7.01
C LEU A 245 -18.03 12.92 -7.33
N PRO A 246 -18.14 13.79 -6.31
CA PRO A 246 -18.37 15.21 -6.57
C PRO A 246 -17.22 15.82 -7.37
N GLU A 247 -17.53 16.85 -8.17
CA GLU A 247 -16.55 17.54 -9.00
C GLU A 247 -15.33 17.99 -8.18
N GLY A 248 -14.13 17.68 -8.69
CA GLY A 248 -12.85 18.01 -8.06
C GLY A 248 -12.35 17.01 -7.02
N ALA A 249 -13.14 16.01 -6.63
CA ALA A 249 -12.67 14.90 -5.80
C ALA A 249 -12.08 13.78 -6.68
N LEU A 250 -10.91 13.29 -6.29
CA LEU A 250 -10.17 12.27 -7.03
C LEU A 250 -10.52 10.85 -6.54
N CYS A 251 -10.63 9.89 -7.47
CA CYS A 251 -10.62 8.48 -7.13
C CYS A 251 -9.17 7.97 -7.14
N PHE A 252 -8.70 7.41 -6.03
CA PHE A 252 -7.46 6.65 -5.98
C PHE A 252 -7.80 5.16 -5.91
N THR A 253 -7.39 4.39 -6.91
CA THR A 253 -7.52 2.94 -6.83
C THR A 253 -6.62 2.42 -5.71
N GLY A 254 -7.24 1.64 -4.83
CA GLY A 254 -6.58 0.78 -3.86
C GLY A 254 -6.83 -0.69 -4.16
N ASP A 255 -7.20 -1.01 -5.41
CA ASP A 255 -7.47 -2.35 -5.90
C ASP A 255 -6.21 -2.96 -6.53
N ASP A 256 -5.45 -3.67 -5.71
CA ASP A 256 -4.25 -4.38 -6.14
C ASP A 256 -4.55 -5.61 -7.03
N PHE A 257 -5.81 -5.96 -7.30
CA PHE A 257 -6.20 -7.03 -8.24
C PHE A 257 -6.47 -6.52 -9.65
N ASN A 258 -6.89 -5.27 -9.79
CA ASN A 258 -7.45 -4.72 -11.04
C ASN A 258 -6.87 -3.35 -11.44
N TYR A 259 -5.84 -2.86 -10.75
CA TYR A 259 -5.26 -1.53 -10.94
C TYR A 259 -4.93 -1.15 -12.40
N ALA A 260 -4.48 -2.09 -13.24
CA ALA A 260 -4.10 -1.80 -14.63
C ALA A 260 -5.24 -1.15 -15.43
N GLU A 261 -6.42 -1.78 -15.45
CA GLU A 261 -7.60 -1.27 -16.17
C GLU A 261 -8.17 -0.01 -15.52
N LEU A 262 -8.14 0.07 -14.19
CA LEU A 262 -8.69 1.20 -13.44
C LEU A 262 -7.88 2.49 -13.67
N ILE A 263 -6.56 2.36 -13.76
CA ILE A 263 -5.63 3.47 -14.03
C ILE A 263 -5.69 3.91 -15.49
N GLU A 264 -5.76 2.96 -16.43
CA GLU A 264 -5.94 3.28 -17.85
C GLU A 264 -7.22 4.10 -18.05
N GLY A 265 -8.31 3.62 -17.47
CA GLY A 265 -9.64 4.22 -17.56
C GLY A 265 -10.48 3.69 -18.71
N ASP A 266 -11.70 4.19 -18.80
CA ASP A 266 -12.70 3.80 -19.81
C ASP A 266 -12.84 4.83 -20.95
N GLY A 267 -11.89 5.76 -21.06
CA GLY A 267 -11.91 6.88 -21.99
C GLY A 267 -12.72 8.09 -21.52
N THR A 268 -13.60 7.93 -20.52
CA THR A 268 -14.34 9.04 -19.90
C THR A 268 -13.84 9.31 -18.48
N HIS A 269 -13.59 8.25 -17.71
CA HIS A 269 -13.10 8.30 -16.35
C HIS A 269 -11.87 7.42 -16.19
N TYR A 270 -11.03 7.76 -15.22
CA TYR A 270 -9.90 6.96 -14.78
C TYR A 270 -9.71 7.15 -13.28
N SER A 271 -9.00 6.22 -12.66
CA SER A 271 -8.56 6.35 -11.28
C SER A 271 -7.09 6.78 -11.24
N HIS A 272 -6.75 7.64 -10.29
CA HIS A 272 -5.38 7.79 -9.80
C HIS A 272 -4.98 6.56 -8.97
N ALA A 273 -3.76 6.50 -8.45
CA ALA A 273 -3.28 5.31 -7.75
C ALA A 273 -2.78 5.61 -6.34
N LEU A 274 -3.16 4.77 -5.37
CA LEU A 274 -2.55 4.68 -4.04
C LEU A 274 -2.50 3.20 -3.64
N LEU A 275 -1.45 2.52 -4.09
CA LEU A 275 -1.40 1.05 -4.14
C LEU A 275 -0.25 0.49 -3.31
N GLY A 276 -0.48 -0.69 -2.72
CA GLY A 276 0.57 -1.46 -2.06
C GLY A 276 1.45 -2.18 -3.10
N ILE A 277 0.86 -2.67 -4.20
CA ILE A 277 1.63 -3.35 -5.24
C ILE A 277 2.68 -2.44 -5.91
N PHE A 278 2.44 -1.13 -5.95
CA PHE A 278 3.41 -0.16 -6.51
C PHE A 278 4.72 -0.08 -5.72
N ASP A 279 4.76 -0.55 -4.47
CA ASP A 279 6.00 -0.82 -3.75
C ASP A 279 6.82 -1.92 -4.46
N ALA A 280 6.19 -3.07 -4.68
CA ALA A 280 6.86 -4.27 -5.17
C ALA A 280 7.16 -4.27 -6.67
N VAL A 281 6.38 -3.53 -7.48
CA VAL A 281 6.54 -3.46 -8.95
C VAL A 281 6.87 -2.04 -9.43
N ALA A 282 7.47 -1.22 -8.56
CA ALA A 282 7.77 0.19 -8.80
C ALA A 282 8.40 0.47 -10.18
N PRO A 283 9.49 -0.22 -10.63
CA PRO A 283 10.03 0.01 -11.96
C PRO A 283 9.05 -0.22 -13.11
N GLN A 284 8.25 -1.29 -13.05
CA GLN A 284 7.28 -1.63 -14.10
C GLN A 284 6.14 -0.62 -14.12
N ALA A 285 5.59 -0.29 -12.95
CA ALA A 285 4.52 0.70 -12.82
C ALA A 285 4.99 2.10 -13.26
N SER A 286 6.21 2.50 -12.89
CA SER A 286 6.80 3.78 -13.31
C SER A 286 6.95 3.88 -14.84
N LYS A 287 7.53 2.85 -15.47
CA LYS A 287 7.65 2.78 -16.93
C LYS A 287 6.28 2.81 -17.61
N ALA A 288 5.33 2.01 -17.14
CA ALA A 288 3.99 1.96 -17.69
C ALA A 288 3.31 3.34 -17.60
N LEU A 289 3.32 3.98 -16.44
CA LEU A 289 2.69 5.31 -16.24
C LEU A 289 3.34 6.40 -17.10
N ALA A 290 4.65 6.33 -17.34
CA ALA A 290 5.35 7.22 -18.26
C ALA A 290 4.89 7.01 -19.72
N CYS A 291 4.76 5.75 -20.16
CA CYS A 291 4.21 5.42 -21.48
C CYS A 291 2.75 5.89 -21.63
N LEU A 292 1.93 5.71 -20.59
CA LEU A 292 0.54 6.17 -20.58
C LEU A 292 0.45 7.70 -20.72
N LYS A 293 1.34 8.45 -20.08
CA LYS A 293 1.46 9.91 -20.27
C LYS A 293 1.82 10.28 -21.71
N ALA A 294 2.69 9.51 -22.35
CA ALA A 294 3.10 9.72 -23.73
C ALA A 294 2.04 9.29 -24.77
N GLY A 295 0.91 8.71 -24.33
CA GLY A 295 -0.12 8.17 -25.22
C GLY A 295 0.20 6.79 -25.79
N ASP A 296 1.29 6.16 -25.34
CA ASP A 296 1.69 4.81 -25.75
C ASP A 296 1.00 3.76 -24.86
N VAL A 297 -0.30 3.57 -25.12
CA VAL A 297 -1.17 2.66 -24.39
C VAL A 297 -0.77 1.19 -24.61
N GLU A 298 -0.24 0.85 -25.78
CA GLU A 298 0.22 -0.51 -26.08
C GLU A 298 1.40 -0.89 -25.19
N THR A 299 2.42 -0.03 -25.09
CA THR A 299 3.55 -0.28 -24.19
C THR A 299 3.11 -0.25 -22.73
N PHE A 300 2.23 0.68 -22.33
CA PHE A 300 1.65 0.70 -20.98
C PHE A 300 1.07 -0.68 -20.61
N ARG A 301 0.18 -1.24 -21.45
CA ARG A 301 -0.44 -2.56 -21.24
C ARG A 301 0.60 -3.67 -21.19
N SER A 302 1.52 -3.71 -22.16
CA SER A 302 2.54 -4.75 -22.24
C SER A 302 3.48 -4.82 -21.03
N VAL A 303 3.63 -3.70 -20.31
CA VAL A 303 4.47 -3.59 -19.11
C VAL A 303 3.67 -3.85 -17.82
N ILE A 304 2.47 -3.28 -17.70
CA ILE A 304 1.67 -3.34 -16.47
C ILE A 304 0.92 -4.67 -16.34
N GLU A 305 0.34 -5.22 -17.42
CA GLU A 305 -0.52 -6.41 -17.35
C GLU A 305 0.20 -7.66 -16.84
N PRO A 306 1.46 -7.95 -17.21
CA PRO A 306 2.21 -9.09 -16.64
C PRO A 306 2.39 -9.01 -15.13
N THR A 307 2.31 -7.82 -14.52
CA THR A 307 2.42 -7.65 -13.07
C THR A 307 1.12 -7.97 -12.32
N VAL A 308 -0.03 -8.04 -13.01
CA VAL A 308 -1.34 -8.30 -12.40
C VAL A 308 -1.42 -9.71 -11.79
N PRO A 309 -1.04 -10.81 -12.46
CA PRO A 309 -1.01 -12.14 -11.84
C PRO A 309 -0.11 -12.22 -10.61
N LEU A 310 1.06 -11.56 -10.66
CA LEU A 310 1.95 -11.45 -9.50
C LEU A 310 1.26 -10.75 -8.33
N SER A 311 0.62 -9.61 -8.60
CA SER A 311 -0.11 -8.86 -7.58
C SER A 311 -1.23 -9.68 -6.95
N ARG A 312 -2.07 -10.32 -7.76
CA ARG A 312 -3.14 -11.20 -7.29
C ARG A 312 -2.60 -12.33 -6.41
N LYS A 313 -1.41 -12.86 -6.72
CA LYS A 313 -0.76 -13.88 -5.89
C LYS A 313 -0.29 -13.30 -4.55
N ILE A 314 0.34 -12.13 -4.55
CA ILE A 314 0.78 -11.43 -3.32
C ILE A 314 -0.42 -11.14 -2.40
N PHE A 315 -1.53 -10.67 -2.96
CA PHE A 315 -2.74 -10.28 -2.24
C PHE A 315 -3.80 -11.39 -2.07
N GLU A 316 -3.46 -12.64 -2.38
CA GLU A 316 -4.40 -13.77 -2.26
C GLU A 316 -4.90 -13.95 -0.82
N ALA A 317 -6.08 -14.56 -0.62
CA ALA A 317 -6.57 -14.81 0.73
C ALA A 317 -5.60 -15.70 1.55
N PRO A 318 -5.37 -15.45 2.86
CA PRO A 318 -5.82 -14.28 3.65
C PRO A 318 -5.06 -12.99 3.27
N THR A 319 -5.78 -11.99 2.76
CA THR A 319 -5.22 -10.81 2.09
C THR A 319 -4.38 -9.95 3.01
N GLN A 320 -4.70 -9.85 4.30
CA GLN A 320 -3.96 -9.02 5.26
C GLN A 320 -2.45 -9.33 5.35
N TYR A 321 -2.00 -10.48 4.85
CA TYR A 321 -0.59 -10.88 4.82
C TYR A 321 0.14 -10.56 3.51
N TYR A 322 -0.45 -9.77 2.60
CA TYR A 322 0.21 -9.38 1.34
C TYR A 322 1.57 -8.68 1.57
N LYS A 323 1.72 -7.97 2.70
CA LYS A 323 2.98 -7.31 3.10
C LYS A 323 4.16 -8.27 3.06
N ALA A 324 3.93 -9.55 3.37
CA ALA A 324 4.98 -10.57 3.35
C ALA A 324 5.48 -10.85 1.92
N GLY A 325 4.62 -10.82 0.91
CA GLY A 325 5.00 -10.93 -0.49
C GLY A 325 5.72 -9.68 -1.01
N VAL A 326 5.28 -8.49 -0.58
CA VAL A 326 5.93 -7.20 -0.91
C VAL A 326 7.37 -7.18 -0.39
N VAL A 327 7.57 -7.41 0.92
CA VAL A 327 8.91 -7.39 1.53
C VAL A 327 9.78 -8.54 1.00
N PHE A 328 9.19 -9.69 0.66
CA PHE A 328 9.91 -10.77 0.02
C PHE A 328 10.51 -10.34 -1.33
N LEU A 329 9.78 -9.58 -2.16
CA LEU A 329 10.31 -9.04 -3.40
C LEU A 329 11.35 -7.94 -3.17
N ALA A 330 11.15 -7.06 -2.18
CA ALA A 330 12.16 -6.08 -1.79
C ALA A 330 13.48 -6.77 -1.41
N TRP A 331 13.40 -7.88 -0.67
CA TRP A 331 14.55 -8.74 -0.39
C TRP A 331 15.09 -9.42 -1.65
N LEU A 332 14.30 -9.98 -2.56
CA LEU A 332 14.87 -10.59 -3.77
C LEU A 332 15.63 -9.56 -4.65
N ASN A 333 15.16 -8.31 -4.67
CA ASN A 333 15.70 -7.24 -5.51
C ASN A 333 16.84 -6.42 -4.87
N GLY A 334 17.25 -6.74 -3.64
CA GLY A 334 18.40 -6.09 -3.02
C GLY A 334 18.10 -4.83 -2.22
N HIS A 335 16.82 -4.48 -2.01
CA HIS A 335 16.44 -3.31 -1.23
C HIS A 335 16.65 -3.48 0.28
N GLN A 336 16.73 -4.74 0.74
CA GLN A 336 17.16 -5.11 2.09
C GLN A 336 18.03 -6.37 2.06
N SER A 337 18.84 -6.61 3.10
CA SER A 337 19.81 -7.72 3.12
C SER A 337 19.25 -9.04 3.70
N HIS A 338 18.09 -9.01 4.34
CA HIS A 338 17.47 -10.13 5.04
C HIS A 338 15.97 -10.21 4.74
N PHE A 339 15.33 -11.34 5.05
CA PHE A 339 13.88 -11.48 5.00
C PHE A 339 13.33 -11.60 6.42
N THR A 340 13.32 -10.47 7.13
CA THR A 340 12.75 -10.30 8.47
C THR A 340 11.84 -9.09 8.44
N MET A 341 10.70 -9.21 9.11
CA MET A 341 9.63 -8.22 9.10
C MET A 341 9.17 -7.94 10.53
N PRO A 342 8.59 -6.75 10.76
CA PRO A 342 7.86 -6.46 11.99
C PRO A 342 6.81 -7.54 12.28
N ALA A 343 6.55 -7.80 13.57
CA ALA A 343 5.63 -8.86 14.01
C ALA A 343 6.01 -10.28 13.56
N GLY A 344 7.25 -10.51 13.10
CA GLY A 344 7.66 -11.80 12.53
C GLY A 344 6.89 -12.20 11.26
N MET A 345 6.32 -11.23 10.54
CA MET A 345 5.37 -11.48 9.45
C MET A 345 5.96 -12.20 8.22
N GLN A 346 7.29 -12.36 8.15
CA GLN A 346 7.95 -13.18 7.12
C GLN A 346 7.49 -14.64 7.09
N SER A 347 6.90 -15.16 8.18
CA SER A 347 6.36 -16.53 8.24
C SER A 347 4.85 -16.62 7.98
N ALA A 348 4.19 -15.53 7.60
CA ALA A 348 2.73 -15.50 7.41
C ALA A 348 2.24 -16.25 6.15
N ARG A 349 3.16 -16.60 5.24
CA ARG A 349 2.86 -17.39 4.02
C ARG A 349 3.77 -18.61 3.93
N GLY A 350 3.28 -19.66 3.26
CA GLY A 350 4.03 -20.90 3.06
C GLY A 350 5.06 -20.81 1.93
N VAL A 351 6.03 -21.72 1.92
CA VAL A 351 7.10 -21.79 0.90
C VAL A 351 6.56 -21.85 -0.54
N ASN A 352 5.45 -22.55 -0.78
CA ASN A 352 4.81 -22.65 -2.09
C ASN A 352 4.28 -21.29 -2.59
N HIS A 353 3.83 -20.42 -1.69
CA HIS A 353 3.39 -19.08 -2.04
C HIS A 353 4.58 -18.24 -2.53
N TYR A 354 5.69 -18.24 -1.79
CA TYR A 354 6.91 -17.51 -2.17
C TYR A 354 7.55 -18.08 -3.45
N ALA A 355 7.50 -19.39 -3.66
CA ALA A 355 7.94 -20.02 -4.90
C ALA A 355 7.11 -19.54 -6.11
N GLU A 356 5.80 -19.41 -5.96
CA GLU A 356 4.96 -18.88 -7.03
C GLU A 356 5.15 -17.38 -7.24
N ILE A 357 5.32 -16.59 -6.18
CA ILE A 357 5.73 -15.17 -6.30
C ILE A 357 7.02 -15.06 -7.12
N PHE A 358 8.03 -15.89 -6.84
CA PHE A 358 9.28 -15.87 -7.59
C PHE A 358 9.07 -16.14 -9.09
N ARG A 359 8.29 -17.19 -9.43
CA ARG A 359 7.96 -17.53 -10.83
C ARG A 359 7.22 -16.38 -11.53
N LEU A 360 6.24 -15.80 -10.86
CA LEU A 360 5.44 -14.69 -11.41
C LEU A 360 6.26 -13.41 -11.52
N ALA A 361 7.16 -13.12 -10.58
CA ALA A 361 8.06 -11.98 -10.63
C ALA A 361 9.05 -12.06 -11.79
N ASP A 362 9.59 -13.25 -12.07
CA ASP A 362 10.41 -13.48 -13.26
C ASP A 362 9.61 -13.23 -14.56
N ARG A 363 8.42 -13.83 -14.69
CA ARG A 363 7.54 -13.64 -15.85
C ARG A 363 7.12 -12.18 -16.04
N ALA A 364 6.91 -11.46 -14.94
CA ALA A 364 6.54 -10.05 -14.91
C ALA A 364 7.74 -9.10 -15.04
N ARG A 365 8.98 -9.63 -15.16
CA ARG A 365 10.22 -8.83 -15.29
C ARG A 365 10.49 -7.91 -14.08
N VAL A 366 10.04 -8.35 -12.91
CA VAL A 366 10.15 -7.64 -11.60
C VAL A 366 11.44 -7.98 -10.87
N LEU A 367 12.16 -9.04 -11.27
CA LEU A 367 13.47 -9.37 -10.70
C LEU A 367 14.56 -8.46 -11.27
N ASP A 368 14.93 -7.42 -10.52
CA ASP A 368 15.88 -6.39 -10.92
C ASP A 368 17.33 -6.88 -10.95
N GLN A 369 17.65 -7.85 -10.10
CA GLN A 369 18.97 -8.48 -9.98
C GLN A 369 18.82 -10.01 -10.04
N PRO A 370 18.64 -10.61 -11.24
CA PRO A 370 18.30 -12.02 -11.38
C PRO A 370 19.27 -12.99 -10.68
N GLU A 371 20.59 -12.74 -10.74
CA GLU A 371 21.59 -13.57 -10.05
C GLU A 371 21.44 -13.52 -8.52
N LEU A 372 21.20 -12.32 -7.98
CA LEU A 372 20.99 -12.12 -6.55
C LEU A 372 19.68 -12.78 -6.10
N ALA A 373 18.61 -12.59 -6.86
CA ALA A 373 17.30 -13.18 -6.59
C ALA A 373 17.38 -14.70 -6.59
N VAL A 374 18.07 -15.32 -7.55
CA VAL A 374 18.27 -16.78 -7.61
C VAL A 374 19.08 -17.28 -6.41
N THR A 375 20.13 -16.57 -6.03
CA THR A 375 20.95 -16.91 -4.86
C THR A 375 20.12 -16.86 -3.57
N ARG A 376 19.39 -15.75 -3.36
CA ARG A 376 18.53 -15.54 -2.19
C ARG A 376 17.41 -16.57 -2.13
N MET A 377 16.72 -16.80 -3.25
CA MET A 377 15.65 -17.79 -3.32
C MET A 377 16.17 -19.20 -3.03
N SER A 378 17.36 -19.56 -3.54
CA SER A 378 17.99 -20.85 -3.28
C SER A 378 18.36 -21.03 -1.80
N HIS A 379 18.83 -19.99 -1.11
CA HIS A 379 19.02 -20.02 0.35
C HIS A 379 17.69 -20.18 1.10
N PHE A 380 16.62 -19.50 0.67
CA PHE A 380 15.29 -19.65 1.25
C PHE A 380 14.76 -21.07 1.06
N MET A 381 14.94 -21.67 -0.11
CA MET A 381 14.60 -23.08 -0.38
C MET A 381 15.38 -24.03 0.54
N ALA A 382 16.68 -23.83 0.69
CA ALA A 382 17.52 -24.68 1.54
C ALA A 382 17.09 -24.65 3.02
N VAL A 383 16.78 -23.48 3.57
CA VAL A 383 16.26 -23.33 4.94
C VAL A 383 14.89 -24.01 5.11
N ASN A 384 14.09 -24.07 4.04
CA ASN A 384 12.80 -24.77 4.03
C ASN A 384 12.92 -26.26 3.64
N GLY A 385 14.13 -26.82 3.58
CA GLY A 385 14.35 -28.24 3.29
C GLY A 385 14.09 -28.65 1.84
N VAL A 386 14.10 -27.70 0.89
CA VAL A 386 13.97 -27.97 -0.55
C VAL A 386 15.35 -27.96 -1.18
N SER A 387 15.74 -29.08 -1.81
CA SER A 387 17.11 -29.31 -2.33
C SER A 387 17.19 -29.75 -3.77
#